data_AF-A0A3N4E2A7-F1
#
_entry.id   AF-A0A3N4E2A7-F1
#
_cell.length_a   1.000
_cell.length_b   1.000
_cell.length_c   1.000
_cell.angle_alpha   90.00
_cell.angle_beta   90.00
_cell.angle_gamma   90.00
#
_symmetry.space_group_name_H-M   'P 1'
#
loop_
_entity.id
_entity.type
_entity.pdbx_description
1 polymer ?
#
loop_
_entity_poly.entity_id
_entity_poly.type
_entity_poly.pdbx_seq_one_letter_code
_entity_poly.pdbx_strand_id
1 'polypeptide(L)'
;MLTRLTYILCSLFAVLMMLLSRPLLASELTKLIIKEPDKRPPLTNDNANSLPSQYATDHQGNVIIIPTEQRSALEYRADDIYLKPSQKKPTNTQTNTRSSITASSGVNSTTIANDPSCRWLNNRIKHLQKKQRQTQNSQFSHYQDEIDIRESEWTCLKCATSGPNNVDRGECQYKR
;
A
#
# COMPACT_ATOMS: atom_id res chain seq x y z
N MET A 1 56.93 15.06 48.16
CA MET A 1 55.66 15.84 48.20
C MET A 1 55.43 16.67 46.94
N LEU A 2 56.48 17.23 46.32
CA LEU A 2 56.36 18.06 45.10
C LEU A 2 55.67 17.35 43.92
N THR A 3 55.97 16.06 43.71
CA THR A 3 55.40 15.29 42.58
C THR A 3 53.90 15.04 42.71
N ARG A 4 53.35 14.90 43.92
CA ARG A 4 51.90 14.73 44.10
C ARG A 4 51.15 16.05 43.89
N LEU A 5 51.75 17.17 44.28
CA LEU A 5 51.18 18.50 44.08
C LEU A 5 51.09 18.86 42.59
N THR A 6 52.10 18.49 41.79
CA THR A 6 52.10 18.72 40.34
C THR A 6 51.04 17.89 39.62
N TYR A 7 50.83 16.63 40.00
CA TYR A 7 49.76 15.80 39.43
C TYR A 7 48.36 16.36 39.74
N ILE A 8 48.14 16.84 40.96
CA ILE A 8 46.85 17.43 41.36
C ILE A 8 46.58 18.71 40.55
N LEU A 9 47.56 19.61 40.44
CA LEU A 9 47.45 20.84 39.64
C LEU A 9 47.20 20.54 38.15
N CYS A 10 47.87 19.53 37.58
CA CYS A 10 47.69 19.16 36.18
C CYS A 10 46.29 18.57 35.92
N SER A 11 45.78 17.75 36.86
CA SER A 11 44.44 17.18 36.77
C SER A 11 43.33 18.25 36.88
N LEU A 12 43.48 19.22 37.80
CA LEU A 12 42.58 20.36 37.93
C LEU A 12 42.58 21.24 36.67
N PHE A 13 43.76 21.48 36.08
CA PHE A 13 43.87 22.25 34.84
C PHE A 13 43.19 21.53 33.66
N ALA A 14 43.37 20.21 33.55
CA ALA A 14 42.71 19.42 32.51
C ALA A 14 41.18 19.43 32.64
N VAL A 15 40.65 19.32 33.86
CA VAL A 15 39.20 19.40 34.12
C VAL A 15 38.67 20.81 33.82
N LEU A 16 39.40 21.86 34.19
CA LEU A 16 39.03 23.24 33.89
C LEU A 16 38.97 23.48 32.37
N MET A 17 39.97 23.01 31.62
CA MET A 17 39.98 23.12 30.15
C MET A 17 38.85 22.32 29.49
N MET A 18 38.45 21.18 30.05
CA MET A 18 37.28 20.42 29.59
C MET A 18 35.94 21.14 29.91
N LEU A 19 35.88 21.95 30.97
CA LEU A 19 34.70 22.77 31.26
C LEU A 19 34.61 24.01 30.35
N LEU A 20 35.73 24.65 30.01
CA LEU A 20 35.75 25.84 29.15
C LEU A 20 35.61 25.51 27.65
N SER A 21 35.85 24.26 27.23
CA SER A 21 35.77 23.84 25.83
C SER A 21 34.39 23.36 25.39
N ARG A 22 33.33 23.58 26.19
CA ARG A 22 31.96 23.42 25.69
C ARG A 22 31.63 24.60 24.77
N PRO A 23 31.57 24.42 23.43
CA PRO A 23 31.15 25.50 22.57
C PRO A 23 29.70 25.87 22.92
N LEU A 24 29.45 27.19 22.97
CA LEU A 24 28.13 27.81 23.05
C LEU A 24 27.22 27.32 21.90
N LEU A 25 26.63 26.14 22.04
CA LEU A 25 25.58 25.60 21.15
C LEU A 25 24.20 26.25 21.40
N ALA A 26 24.17 27.44 22.01
CA ALA A 26 22.94 28.18 22.30
C ALA A 26 22.66 29.34 21.32
N SER A 27 23.64 29.72 20.47
CA SER A 27 23.48 30.85 19.55
C SER A 27 22.64 30.52 18.30
N GLU A 28 22.60 29.26 17.88
CA GLU A 28 21.84 28.84 16.67
C GLU A 28 20.36 28.57 17.00
N LEU A 29 20.05 28.11 18.23
CA LEU A 29 18.68 27.85 18.66
C LEU A 29 17.87 29.13 18.88
N THR A 30 18.48 30.20 19.37
CA THR A 30 17.80 31.50 19.54
C THR A 30 17.43 32.14 18.20
N LYS A 31 18.18 31.86 17.13
CA LYS A 31 17.88 32.37 15.79
C LYS A 31 16.63 31.71 15.18
N LEU A 32 16.29 30.50 15.59
CA LEU A 32 15.06 29.80 15.15
C LEU A 32 13.81 30.21 15.96
N ILE A 33 13.98 30.77 17.17
CA ILE A 33 12.85 31.18 18.03
C ILE A 33 12.27 32.55 17.58
N ILE A 34 13.02 33.38 16.86
CA ILE A 34 12.61 34.76 16.52
C ILE A 34 11.70 34.84 15.29
N LYS A 35 11.38 33.73 14.61
CA LYS A 35 10.59 33.75 13.36
C LYS A 35 9.33 32.88 13.43
N GLU A 36 8.55 32.99 14.50
CA GLU A 36 7.14 32.61 14.45
C GLU A 36 6.30 33.86 14.11
N PRO A 37 5.67 33.93 12.92
CA PRO A 37 4.75 35.02 12.63
C PRO A 37 3.50 34.87 13.49
N ASP A 38 3.24 35.89 14.31
CA ASP A 38 2.17 36.03 15.32
C ASP A 38 0.73 35.96 14.75
N LYS A 39 0.56 35.66 13.46
CA LYS A 39 -0.74 35.47 12.79
C LYS A 39 -0.63 34.33 11.80
N ARG A 40 -1.09 33.14 12.17
CA ARG A 40 -1.35 32.07 11.22
C ARG A 40 -2.58 32.49 10.39
N PRO A 41 -2.44 32.74 9.07
CA PRO A 41 -3.60 33.02 8.25
C PRO A 41 -4.54 31.80 8.29
N PRO A 42 -5.87 32.00 8.24
CA PRO A 42 -6.80 30.89 8.18
C PRO A 42 -6.46 30.01 6.98
N LEU A 43 -6.38 28.69 7.20
CA LEU A 43 -6.15 27.71 6.14
C LEU A 43 -7.43 27.58 5.31
N THR A 44 -7.60 28.47 4.33
CA THR A 44 -8.65 28.36 3.31
C THR A 44 -8.02 27.97 1.98
N ASN A 45 -8.80 27.30 1.11
CA ASN A 45 -8.31 26.87 -0.21
C ASN A 45 -7.85 28.06 -1.09
N ASP A 46 -8.38 29.26 -0.83
CA ASP A 46 -8.04 30.48 -1.55
C ASP A 46 -6.60 30.95 -1.29
N ASN A 47 -5.99 30.45 -0.19
CA ASN A 47 -4.70 30.91 0.31
C ASN A 47 -3.56 29.94 -0.05
N ALA A 48 -3.87 28.85 -0.77
CA ALA A 48 -2.93 27.75 -1.04
C ALA A 48 -1.63 28.22 -1.74
N ASN A 49 -1.72 29.24 -2.59
CA ASN A 49 -0.58 29.81 -3.31
C ASN A 49 0.38 30.63 -2.44
N SER A 50 -0.02 30.99 -1.21
CA SER A 50 0.81 31.75 -0.27
C SER A 50 1.65 30.87 0.66
N LEU A 51 1.48 29.54 0.58
CA LEU A 51 2.23 28.60 1.39
C LEU A 51 3.64 28.42 0.80
N PRO A 52 4.69 28.34 1.64
CA PRO A 52 6.02 28.00 1.15
C PRO A 52 5.97 26.64 0.45
N SER A 53 6.64 26.55 -0.70
CA SER A 53 6.68 25.32 -1.51
C SER A 53 7.22 24.16 -0.67
N GLN A 54 6.34 23.23 -0.30
CA GLN A 54 6.70 22.01 0.38
C GLN A 54 7.04 20.97 -0.68
N TYR A 55 8.26 20.43 -0.63
CA TYR A 55 8.66 19.32 -1.47
C TYR A 55 8.60 18.03 -0.66
N ALA A 56 8.13 16.95 -1.29
CA ALA A 56 8.22 15.62 -0.72
C ALA A 56 9.46 14.93 -1.29
N THR A 57 10.19 14.16 -0.48
CA THR A 57 11.34 13.37 -0.92
C THR A 57 11.07 11.88 -0.76
N ASP A 58 11.68 11.06 -1.62
CA ASP A 58 11.72 9.61 -1.46
C ASP A 58 12.70 9.17 -0.34
N HIS A 59 12.84 7.87 -0.14
CA HIS A 59 13.71 7.29 0.89
C HIS A 59 15.21 7.42 0.57
N GLN A 60 15.56 7.84 -0.66
CA GLN A 60 16.92 8.19 -1.08
C GLN A 60 17.18 9.70 -1.00
N GLY A 61 16.18 10.51 -0.63
CA GLY A 61 16.27 11.97 -0.60
C GLY A 61 16.05 12.65 -1.95
N ASN A 62 15.61 11.93 -2.98
CA ASN A 62 15.24 12.55 -4.26
C ASN A 62 13.87 13.21 -4.15
N VAL A 63 13.71 14.38 -4.78
CA VAL A 63 12.45 15.12 -4.76
C VAL A 63 11.39 14.43 -5.63
N ILE A 64 10.19 14.23 -5.07
CA ILE A 64 9.01 13.73 -5.76
C ILE A 64 8.37 14.88 -6.52
N ILE A 65 8.35 14.79 -7.84
CA ILE A 65 7.73 15.79 -8.73
C ILE A 65 6.22 15.55 -8.73
N ILE A 66 5.46 16.49 -8.16
CA ILE A 66 4.00 16.50 -8.27
C ILE A 66 3.64 17.12 -9.62
N PRO A 67 2.87 16.45 -10.49
CA PRO A 67 2.41 17.02 -11.74
C PRO A 67 1.63 18.32 -11.48
N THR A 68 2.04 19.41 -12.11
CA THR A 68 1.39 20.72 -11.98
C THR A 68 0.12 20.83 -12.82
N GLU A 69 -0.10 19.89 -13.73
CA GLU A 69 -1.30 19.82 -14.56
C GLU A 69 -2.46 19.20 -13.76
N GLN A 70 -3.53 19.97 -13.59
CA GLN A 70 -4.75 19.53 -12.92
C GLN A 70 -5.55 18.62 -13.88
N ARG A 71 -5.35 17.31 -13.79
CA ARG A 71 -6.05 16.30 -14.60
C ARG A 71 -7.30 15.79 -13.88
N SER A 72 -8.37 15.54 -14.65
CA SER A 72 -9.62 14.98 -14.12
C SER A 72 -9.38 13.58 -13.54
N ALA A 73 -9.88 13.32 -12.32
CA ALA A 73 -9.72 12.02 -11.65
C ALA A 73 -10.40 10.85 -12.39
N LEU A 74 -11.36 11.13 -13.29
CA LEU A 74 -12.01 10.10 -14.10
C LEU A 74 -11.22 9.76 -15.38
N GLU A 75 -10.22 10.55 -15.74
CA GLU A 75 -9.48 10.39 -16.99
C GLU A 75 -8.06 9.88 -16.70
N TYR A 76 -7.99 8.61 -16.34
CA TYR A 76 -6.72 7.91 -16.17
C TYR A 76 -6.15 7.52 -17.54
N ARG A 77 -5.02 8.13 -17.92
CA ARG A 77 -4.15 7.64 -18.98
C ARG A 77 -2.85 7.19 -18.31
N ALA A 78 -2.58 5.89 -18.36
CA ALA A 78 -1.29 5.39 -17.96
C ALA A 78 -0.23 5.98 -18.91
N ASP A 79 0.82 6.57 -18.35
CA ASP A 79 1.98 6.92 -19.17
C ASP A 79 2.54 5.62 -19.75
N ASP A 80 2.89 5.66 -21.04
CA ASP A 80 3.48 4.54 -21.76
C ASP A 80 4.89 4.29 -21.21
N ILE A 81 4.99 3.69 -20.03
CA ILE A 81 6.24 3.18 -19.46
C ILE A 81 6.68 2.05 -20.38
N TYR A 82 7.48 2.37 -21.41
CA TYR A 82 8.15 1.51 -22.39
C TYR A 82 7.93 0.00 -22.16
N LEU A 83 6.71 -0.47 -22.44
CA LEU A 83 6.42 -1.88 -22.50
C LEU A 83 7.04 -2.34 -23.83
N LYS A 84 8.20 -3.01 -23.76
CA LYS A 84 8.71 -3.78 -24.89
C LYS A 84 7.52 -4.54 -25.51
N PRO A 85 7.22 -4.37 -26.80
CA PRO A 85 6.08 -5.03 -27.40
C PRO A 85 6.31 -6.54 -27.30
N SER A 86 5.56 -7.21 -26.43
CA SER A 86 5.43 -8.66 -26.46
C SER A 86 4.86 -9.00 -27.83
N GLN A 87 5.62 -9.76 -28.62
CA GLN A 87 5.20 -10.21 -29.94
C GLN A 87 3.88 -10.96 -29.82
N LYS A 88 2.78 -10.31 -30.22
CA LYS A 88 1.46 -10.92 -30.30
C LYS A 88 1.52 -12.04 -31.34
N LYS A 89 1.39 -13.30 -30.89
CA LYS A 89 0.98 -14.38 -31.79
C LYS A 89 -0.42 -14.06 -32.32
N PRO A 90 -0.70 -14.26 -33.62
CA PRO A 90 -2.03 -14.03 -34.16
C PRO A 90 -3.02 -15.04 -33.56
N THR A 91 -3.98 -14.54 -32.80
CA THR A 91 -5.13 -15.31 -32.33
C THR A 91 -6.03 -15.58 -33.53
N ASN A 92 -6.10 -16.84 -33.94
CA ASN A 92 -6.98 -17.29 -35.00
C ASN A 92 -8.44 -17.06 -34.57
N THR A 93 -9.17 -16.27 -35.36
CA THR A 93 -10.58 -15.95 -35.15
C THR A 93 -11.41 -17.22 -35.40
N GLN A 94 -11.68 -17.99 -34.35
CA GLN A 94 -12.72 -19.02 -34.39
C GLN A 94 -14.08 -18.36 -34.13
N THR A 95 -14.90 -18.38 -35.17
CA THR A 95 -16.33 -18.10 -35.14
C THR A 95 -17.02 -19.00 -34.11
N ASN A 96 -17.51 -18.40 -33.02
CA ASN A 96 -18.34 -19.07 -32.03
C ASN A 96 -19.68 -19.45 -32.66
N THR A 97 -19.76 -20.65 -33.23
CA THR A 97 -21.02 -21.36 -33.39
C THR A 97 -21.49 -21.78 -32.00
N ARG A 98 -22.74 -21.45 -31.68
CA ARG A 98 -23.40 -21.73 -30.40
C ARG A 98 -23.61 -23.23 -30.24
N SER A 99 -22.55 -23.95 -29.88
CA SER A 99 -22.63 -25.35 -29.50
C SER A 99 -23.09 -25.47 -28.05
N SER A 100 -24.20 -26.19 -27.89
CA SER A 100 -24.79 -26.61 -26.62
C SER A 100 -23.75 -27.09 -25.62
N ILE A 101 -23.88 -26.61 -24.39
CA ILE A 101 -23.05 -27.00 -23.26
C ILE A 101 -23.30 -28.48 -22.98
N THR A 102 -22.44 -29.36 -23.49
CA THR A 102 -22.26 -30.71 -22.97
C THR A 102 -21.64 -30.59 -21.58
N ALA A 103 -22.44 -30.94 -20.57
CA ALA A 103 -22.05 -30.99 -19.17
C ALA A 103 -20.82 -31.90 -19.00
N SER A 104 -19.68 -31.29 -18.72
CA SER A 104 -18.50 -32.01 -18.26
C SER A 104 -18.68 -32.38 -16.79
N SER A 105 -18.94 -33.66 -16.57
CA SER A 105 -18.98 -34.34 -15.29
C SER A 105 -17.61 -34.24 -14.61
N GLY A 106 -17.47 -33.29 -13.68
CA GLY A 106 -16.21 -33.07 -12.97
C GLY A 106 -16.41 -32.15 -11.78
N VAL A 107 -16.90 -32.74 -10.68
CA VAL A 107 -17.06 -32.15 -9.35
C VAL A 107 -18.15 -31.06 -9.26
N ASN A 108 -19.30 -31.45 -8.69
CA ASN A 108 -20.31 -30.58 -8.09
C ASN A 108 -20.88 -29.49 -9.02
N SER A 109 -21.83 -29.85 -9.89
CA SER A 109 -22.73 -28.87 -10.50
C SER A 109 -23.76 -28.41 -9.45
N THR A 110 -23.28 -27.75 -8.40
CA THR A 110 -24.13 -26.94 -7.52
C THR A 110 -24.60 -25.77 -8.36
N THR A 111 -25.91 -25.68 -8.58
CA THR A 111 -26.57 -24.53 -9.18
C THR A 111 -26.06 -23.27 -8.49
N ILE A 112 -25.17 -22.53 -9.13
CA ILE A 112 -24.65 -21.28 -8.56
C ILE A 112 -25.80 -20.29 -8.60
N ALA A 113 -26.11 -19.69 -7.45
CA ALA A 113 -27.12 -18.67 -7.37
C ALA A 113 -26.87 -17.55 -8.38
N ASN A 114 -27.93 -16.98 -8.95
CA ASN A 114 -27.83 -15.97 -10.00
C ASN A 114 -27.48 -14.57 -9.43
N ASP A 115 -26.31 -14.48 -8.80
CA ASP A 115 -25.81 -13.27 -8.14
C ASP A 115 -24.36 -12.98 -8.57
N PRO A 116 -24.01 -11.71 -8.84
CA PRO A 116 -22.65 -11.35 -9.26
C PRO A 116 -21.59 -11.68 -8.20
N SER A 117 -21.91 -11.54 -6.90
CA SER A 117 -20.96 -11.83 -5.82
C SER A 117 -20.62 -13.32 -5.78
N CYS A 118 -21.63 -14.18 -5.91
CA CYS A 118 -21.43 -15.63 -6.01
C CYS A 118 -20.60 -16.00 -7.25
N ARG A 119 -20.91 -15.43 -8.42
CA ARG A 119 -20.12 -15.71 -9.63
C ARG A 119 -18.65 -15.32 -9.45
N TRP A 120 -18.38 -14.18 -8.83
CA TRP A 120 -17.01 -13.73 -8.54
C TRP A 120 -16.29 -14.67 -7.57
N LEU A 121 -16.95 -15.06 -6.46
CA LEU A 121 -16.36 -15.96 -5.45
C LEU A 121 -15.95 -17.30 -6.05
N ASN A 122 -16.83 -17.94 -6.83
CA ASN A 122 -16.53 -19.21 -7.48
C ASN A 122 -15.31 -19.09 -8.40
N ASN A 123 -15.25 -18.03 -9.20
CA ASN A 123 -14.12 -17.80 -10.10
C ASN A 123 -12.82 -17.56 -9.33
N ARG A 124 -12.89 -16.81 -8.22
CA ARG A 124 -11.73 -16.51 -7.38
C ARG A 124 -11.22 -17.76 -6.67
N ILE A 125 -12.08 -18.54 -6.05
CA ILE A 125 -11.72 -19.81 -5.39
C ILE A 125 -11.07 -20.75 -6.41
N LYS A 126 -11.68 -20.94 -7.60
CA LYS A 126 -11.09 -21.75 -8.67
C LYS A 126 -9.72 -21.25 -9.12
N HIS A 127 -9.55 -19.92 -9.22
CA HIS A 127 -8.27 -19.32 -9.57
C HIS A 127 -7.21 -19.62 -8.51
N LEU A 128 -7.54 -19.43 -7.23
CA LEU A 128 -6.64 -19.66 -6.11
C LEU A 128 -6.24 -21.14 -6.02
N GLN A 129 -7.19 -22.06 -6.13
CA GLN A 129 -6.93 -23.49 -6.15
C GLN A 129 -6.01 -23.89 -7.32
N LYS A 130 -6.21 -23.29 -8.50
CA LYS A 130 -5.32 -23.51 -9.65
C LYS A 130 -3.91 -23.00 -9.37
N LYS A 131 -3.77 -21.80 -8.80
CA LYS A 131 -2.46 -21.19 -8.46
C LYS A 131 -1.73 -21.99 -7.39
N GLN A 132 -2.45 -22.47 -6.39
CA GLN A 132 -1.92 -23.34 -5.35
C GLN A 132 -1.38 -24.64 -5.93
N ARG A 133 -2.15 -25.33 -6.80
CA ARG A 133 -1.69 -26.57 -7.46
C ARG A 133 -0.48 -26.37 -8.37
N GLN A 134 -0.41 -25.23 -9.05
CA GLN A 134 0.70 -24.90 -9.95
C GLN A 134 2.00 -24.58 -9.21
N THR A 135 1.92 -24.27 -7.91
CA THR A 135 3.05 -23.78 -7.14
C THR A 135 3.39 -24.77 -6.03
N GLN A 136 4.40 -25.62 -6.26
CA GLN A 136 4.78 -26.68 -5.31
C GLN A 136 5.61 -26.21 -4.10
N ASN A 137 5.88 -24.90 -3.99
CA ASN A 137 6.70 -24.36 -2.90
C ASN A 137 5.84 -23.96 -1.70
N SER A 138 6.31 -24.26 -0.48
CA SER A 138 5.65 -23.96 0.80
C SER A 138 5.45 -22.45 1.09
N GLN A 139 5.91 -21.58 0.20
CA GLN A 139 5.90 -20.12 0.34
C GLN A 139 4.51 -19.47 0.11
N PHE A 140 3.48 -20.27 -0.18
CA PHE A 140 2.17 -19.81 -0.62
C PHE A 140 1.02 -20.14 0.35
N SER A 141 1.29 -20.15 1.66
CA SER A 141 0.25 -20.32 2.69
C SER A 141 -0.92 -19.33 2.51
N HIS A 142 -0.62 -18.11 2.04
CA HIS A 142 -1.62 -17.07 1.80
C HIS A 142 -2.71 -17.46 0.80
N TYR A 143 -2.44 -18.38 -0.15
CA TYR A 143 -3.50 -18.87 -1.05
C TYR A 143 -4.46 -19.79 -0.32
N GLN A 144 -3.97 -20.61 0.60
CA GLN A 144 -4.85 -21.46 1.42
C GLN A 144 -5.69 -20.58 2.35
N ASP A 145 -5.07 -19.61 3.02
CA ASP A 145 -5.78 -18.67 3.89
C ASP A 145 -6.88 -17.91 3.13
N GLU A 146 -6.57 -17.44 1.90
CA GLU A 146 -7.58 -16.78 1.07
C GLU A 146 -8.67 -17.75 0.59
N ILE A 147 -8.34 -19.00 0.24
CA ILE A 147 -9.33 -20.01 -0.13
C ILE A 147 -10.30 -20.23 1.04
N ASP A 148 -9.78 -20.44 2.25
CA ASP A 148 -10.58 -20.74 3.43
C ASP A 148 -11.56 -19.59 3.76
N ILE A 149 -11.06 -18.34 3.71
CA ILE A 149 -11.90 -17.15 3.91
C ILE A 149 -12.99 -17.08 2.84
N ARG A 150 -12.66 -17.32 1.56
CA ARG A 150 -13.63 -17.20 0.46
C ARG A 150 -14.63 -18.35 0.41
N GLU A 151 -14.25 -19.54 0.85
CA GLU A 151 -15.18 -20.66 1.03
C GLU A 151 -16.15 -20.41 2.19
N SER A 152 -15.69 -19.75 3.26
CA SER A 152 -16.57 -19.31 4.35
C SER A 152 -17.60 -18.27 3.85
N GLU A 153 -17.15 -17.30 3.05
CA GLU A 153 -18.00 -16.27 2.45
C GLU A 153 -19.01 -16.90 1.47
N TRP A 154 -18.58 -17.87 0.67
CA TRP A 154 -19.43 -18.64 -0.24
C TRP A 154 -20.60 -19.32 0.48
N THR A 155 -20.31 -19.91 1.63
CA THR A 155 -21.30 -20.64 2.43
C THR A 155 -22.25 -19.68 3.13
N CYS A 156 -21.72 -18.59 3.70
CA CYS A 156 -22.51 -17.56 4.36
C CYS A 156 -23.50 -16.88 3.39
N LEU A 157 -23.06 -16.57 2.16
CA LEU A 157 -23.90 -16.02 1.09
C LEU A 157 -24.81 -17.06 0.41
N LYS A 158 -24.81 -18.31 0.86
CA LYS A 158 -25.65 -19.41 0.33
C LYS A 158 -25.53 -19.56 -1.19
N CYS A 159 -24.32 -19.36 -1.72
CA CYS A 159 -24.08 -19.29 -3.16
C CYS A 159 -24.32 -20.61 -3.90
N ALA A 160 -24.33 -21.75 -3.20
CA ALA A 160 -24.65 -23.06 -3.76
C ALA A 160 -26.16 -23.38 -3.80
N THR A 161 -27.02 -22.52 -3.25
CA THR A 161 -28.48 -22.73 -3.16
C THR A 161 -29.25 -21.52 -3.69
N SER A 162 -29.84 -20.71 -2.81
CA SER A 162 -30.71 -19.58 -3.17
C SER A 162 -29.95 -18.30 -3.54
N GLY A 163 -28.71 -18.16 -3.07
CA GLY A 163 -27.96 -16.90 -3.11
C GLY A 163 -28.27 -15.98 -1.94
N PRO A 164 -27.56 -14.84 -1.86
CA PRO A 164 -27.55 -14.01 -0.67
C PRO A 164 -28.78 -13.10 -0.58
N ASN A 165 -29.40 -13.07 0.60
CA ASN A 165 -30.41 -12.09 0.95
C ASN A 165 -29.76 -10.74 1.30
N ASN A 166 -30.57 -9.67 1.43
CA ASN A 166 -30.05 -8.33 1.77
C ASN A 166 -29.28 -8.30 3.10
N VAL A 167 -29.73 -9.08 4.09
CA VAL A 167 -29.04 -9.22 5.39
C VAL A 167 -27.72 -9.96 5.21
N ASP A 168 -27.73 -11.09 4.48
CA ASP A 168 -26.54 -11.91 4.22
C ASP A 168 -25.44 -11.07 3.54
N ARG A 169 -25.78 -10.13 2.65
CA ARG A 169 -24.79 -9.25 2.01
C ARG A 169 -24.06 -8.33 2.99
N GLY A 170 -24.72 -7.87 4.04
CA GLY A 170 -24.12 -6.98 5.04
C GLY A 170 -23.27 -7.73 6.07
N GLU A 171 -23.70 -8.94 6.44
CA GLU A 171 -23.06 -9.75 7.48
C GLU A 171 -21.92 -10.61 6.93
N CYS A 172 -22.09 -11.18 5.74
CA CYS A 172 -21.18 -12.20 5.21
C CYS A 172 -20.03 -11.63 4.38
N GLN A 173 -20.08 -10.37 3.95
CA GLN A 173 -18.98 -9.78 3.21
C GLN A 173 -17.78 -9.59 4.15
N TYR A 174 -16.67 -10.22 3.80
CA TYR A 174 -15.43 -10.07 4.55
C TYR A 174 -15.00 -8.60 4.56
N LYS A 175 -14.97 -7.99 5.75
CA LYS A 175 -14.49 -6.61 5.94
C LYS A 175 -12.98 -6.59 5.69
N ARG A 176 -12.57 -5.91 4.62
CA ARG A 176 -11.17 -5.76 4.22
C ARG A 176 -10.49 -4.62 4.95
#